data_AF-A0A4Y2GVG0-F1
#
_entry.id   AF-A0A4Y2GVG0-F1
#
_cell.length_a   1.000
_cell.length_b   1.000
_cell.length_c   1.000
_cell.angle_alpha   90.00
_cell.angle_beta   90.00
_cell.angle_gamma   90.00
#
_symmetry.space_group_name_H-M   'P 1'
#
loop_
_entity.id
_entity.type
_entity.pdbx_description
1 polymer ?
#
loop_
_entity_poly.entity_id
_entity_poly.type
_entity_poly.pdbx_seq_one_letter_code
_entity_poly.pdbx_strand_id
1 'polypeptide(L)'
;MFLLKLSRAYKTTPTNSLNILLGIPPLHLVTKSLFIRFNIWKLRSDKFRELLDPISLDFYRDINSISSNRKIIICEDFTDYDYEVYADGSRIGDNVGFLVCFFERNSLLRVFCYKMNSFNSVLQAELAAINFAAGWALERNVKIKVFSDSKSSIEAIRSPKVKFNFVLSVKDNL
;
A
#
# COMPACT_ATOMS: atom_id res chain seq x y z
N MET A 1 -33.54 26.40 -0.95
CA MET A 1 -34.54 26.26 0.15
C MET A 1 -34.36 24.99 1.00
N PHE A 2 -33.28 24.21 0.87
CA PHE A 2 -33.07 23.00 1.68
C PHE A 2 -32.51 23.34 3.08
N LEU A 3 -31.36 24.01 3.14
CA LEU A 3 -30.65 24.34 4.39
C LEU A 3 -31.46 25.25 5.33
N LEU A 4 -32.22 26.21 4.78
CA LEU A 4 -33.10 27.09 5.58
C LEU A 4 -34.25 26.32 6.24
N LYS A 5 -34.81 25.33 5.54
CA LYS A 5 -35.88 24.48 6.12
C LYS A 5 -35.32 23.56 7.20
N LEU A 6 -34.11 23.05 7.03
CA LEU A 6 -33.45 22.15 7.97
C LEU A 6 -32.99 22.88 9.25
N SER A 7 -32.40 24.07 9.12
CA SER A 7 -31.92 24.88 10.25
C SER A 7 -32.99 25.74 10.92
N ARG A 8 -34.15 25.94 10.27
CA ARG A 8 -35.17 26.94 10.65
C ARG A 8 -34.60 28.36 10.79
N ALA A 9 -33.50 28.68 10.11
CA ALA A 9 -32.86 29.99 10.17
C ALA A 9 -33.61 31.07 9.37
N TYR A 10 -33.34 32.33 9.68
CA TYR A 10 -33.89 33.47 8.95
C TYR A 10 -33.43 33.45 7.48
N LYS A 11 -34.29 33.90 6.56
CA LYS A 11 -34.00 33.94 5.11
C LYS A 11 -32.74 34.73 4.75
N THR A 12 -32.32 35.66 5.60
CA THR A 12 -31.12 36.50 5.43
C THR A 12 -29.82 35.80 5.85
N THR A 13 -29.89 34.58 6.40
CA THR A 13 -28.69 33.87 6.86
C THR A 13 -27.89 33.35 5.66
N PRO A 14 -26.58 33.66 5.57
CA PRO A 14 -25.76 33.21 4.46
C PRO A 14 -25.60 31.69 4.43
N THR A 15 -25.69 31.10 3.24
CA THR A 15 -25.63 29.64 3.01
C THR A 15 -24.35 29.01 3.54
N ASN A 16 -23.20 29.72 3.44
CA ASN A 16 -21.92 29.20 3.93
C ASN A 16 -21.91 29.01 5.44
N SER A 17 -22.53 29.93 6.20
CA SER A 17 -22.65 29.80 7.65
C SER A 17 -23.58 28.63 8.03
N LEU A 18 -24.65 28.41 7.27
CA LEU A 18 -25.55 27.26 7.49
C LEU A 18 -24.85 25.92 7.20
N ASN A 19 -24.02 25.85 6.17
CA ASN A 19 -23.21 24.66 5.87
C ASN A 19 -22.31 24.28 7.05
N ILE A 20 -21.63 25.27 7.64
CA ILE A 20 -20.77 25.08 8.81
C ILE A 20 -21.61 24.63 10.02
N LEU A 21 -22.70 25.36 10.31
CA LEU A 21 -23.51 25.12 11.50
C LEU A 21 -24.26 23.78 11.48
N LEU A 22 -24.62 23.29 10.29
CA LEU A 22 -25.26 22.00 10.09
C LEU A 22 -24.27 20.85 9.83
N GLY A 23 -22.97 21.14 9.70
CA GLY A 23 -21.96 20.15 9.29
C GLY A 23 -22.17 19.60 7.88
N ILE A 24 -22.93 20.30 7.04
CA ILE A 24 -23.24 19.86 5.67
C ILE A 24 -22.25 20.53 4.71
N PRO A 25 -21.45 19.77 3.95
CA PRO A 25 -20.51 20.36 3.01
C PRO A 25 -21.24 21.14 1.90
N PRO A 26 -20.68 22.28 1.44
CA PRO A 26 -21.23 23.04 0.33
C PRO A 26 -21.48 22.19 -0.91
N LEU A 27 -22.63 22.40 -1.56
CA LEU A 27 -23.07 21.59 -2.71
C LEU A 27 -22.02 21.51 -3.82
N HIS A 28 -21.36 22.63 -4.16
CA HIS A 28 -20.34 22.64 -5.22
C HIS A 28 -19.14 21.73 -4.92
N LEU A 29 -18.76 21.58 -3.65
CA LEU A 29 -17.69 20.66 -3.25
C LEU A 29 -18.15 19.21 -3.38
N VAL A 30 -19.38 18.91 -2.96
CA VAL A 30 -19.98 17.56 -3.11
C VAL A 30 -20.14 17.18 -4.58
N THR A 31 -20.59 18.10 -5.42
CA THR A 31 -20.71 17.86 -6.87
C THR A 31 -19.34 17.63 -7.50
N LYS A 32 -18.33 18.42 -7.11
CA LYS A 32 -16.95 18.25 -7.60
C LYS A 32 -16.37 16.89 -7.18
N SER A 33 -16.56 16.47 -5.93
CA SER A 33 -16.07 15.17 -5.44
C SER A 33 -16.77 14.00 -6.14
N LEU A 34 -18.08 14.09 -6.35
CA LEU A 34 -18.86 13.09 -7.09
C LEU A 34 -18.43 13.01 -8.56
N PHE A 35 -18.20 14.16 -9.21
CA PHE A 35 -17.72 14.24 -10.59
C PHE A 35 -16.34 13.57 -10.73
N ILE A 36 -15.40 13.89 -9.84
CA ILE A 36 -14.08 13.26 -9.83
C ILE A 36 -14.21 11.75 -9.62
N ARG A 37 -15.00 11.33 -8.61
CA ARG A 37 -15.25 9.91 -8.31
C ARG A 37 -15.82 9.17 -9.53
N PHE A 38 -16.77 9.76 -10.24
CA PHE A 38 -17.35 9.17 -11.45
C PHE A 38 -16.31 9.00 -12.57
N ASN A 39 -15.51 10.04 -12.81
CA ASN A 39 -14.45 9.98 -13.83
C ASN A 39 -13.39 8.91 -13.52
N ILE A 40 -13.05 8.73 -12.24
CA ILE A 40 -12.10 7.70 -11.79
C ILE A 40 -12.71 6.29 -11.91
N TRP A 41 -13.84 6.05 -11.27
CA TRP A 41 -14.35 4.68 -11.09
C TRP A 41 -15.15 4.16 -12.27
N LYS A 42 -15.88 5.05 -12.96
CA LYS A 42 -16.75 4.66 -14.08
C LYS A 42 -16.09 4.85 -15.43
N LEU A 43 -15.47 6.02 -15.66
CA LEU A 43 -14.86 6.35 -16.95
C LEU A 43 -13.39 5.96 -17.06
N ARG A 44 -12.73 5.60 -15.96
CA ARG A 44 -11.29 5.24 -15.93
C ARG A 44 -10.42 6.31 -16.60
N SER A 45 -10.75 7.58 -16.41
CA SER A 45 -10.09 8.69 -17.10
C SER A 45 -8.70 8.97 -16.53
N ASP A 46 -7.68 9.00 -17.39
CA ASP A 46 -6.30 9.34 -17.01
C ASP A 46 -6.12 10.79 -16.55
N LYS A 47 -7.08 11.67 -16.83
CA LYS A 47 -7.00 13.12 -16.55
C LYS A 47 -7.02 13.45 -15.05
N PHE A 48 -7.46 12.52 -14.20
CA PHE A 48 -7.49 12.67 -12.74
C PHE A 48 -6.47 11.76 -12.04
N ARG A 49 -5.49 11.21 -12.79
CA ARG A 49 -4.38 10.43 -12.21
C ARG A 49 -3.62 11.20 -11.14
N GLU A 50 -3.44 12.52 -11.28
CA GLU A 50 -2.76 13.35 -10.28
C GLU A 50 -3.48 13.42 -8.91
N LEU A 51 -4.81 13.30 -8.88
CA LEU A 51 -5.61 13.20 -7.63
C LEU A 51 -5.58 11.77 -7.04
N LEU A 52 -5.17 10.80 -7.85
CA LEU A 52 -4.84 9.42 -7.47
C LEU A 52 -3.33 9.23 -7.24
N ASP A 53 -2.49 10.23 -7.49
CA ASP A 53 -1.03 10.17 -7.39
C ASP A 53 -0.57 10.91 -6.13
N PRO A 54 -0.48 10.17 -5.02
CA PRO A 54 0.80 9.95 -4.40
C PRO A 54 1.48 8.80 -5.17
N ILE A 55 2.21 9.10 -6.25
CA ILE A 55 3.13 8.21 -6.98
C ILE A 55 2.77 6.70 -6.98
N SER A 56 2.26 6.22 -8.12
CA SER A 56 2.44 4.81 -8.55
C SER A 56 2.11 3.75 -7.49
N LEU A 57 0.98 3.90 -6.79
CA LEU A 57 0.70 3.11 -5.59
C LEU A 57 0.31 1.66 -5.87
N ASP A 58 -0.33 1.38 -7.02
CA ASP A 58 -0.39 0.09 -7.70
C ASP A 58 -1.44 0.11 -8.81
N PHE A 59 -1.09 -0.37 -10.01
CA PHE A 59 -2.09 -0.57 -11.07
C PHE A 59 -2.72 -1.96 -10.95
N TYR A 60 -4.05 -2.01 -11.02
CA TYR A 60 -4.77 -3.27 -11.19
C TYR A 60 -4.31 -3.95 -12.49
N ARG A 61 -3.70 -5.13 -12.38
CA ARG A 61 -3.35 -5.97 -13.52
C ARG A 61 -4.28 -7.18 -13.52
N ASP A 62 -4.86 -7.48 -14.69
CA ASP A 62 -5.77 -8.62 -14.79
C ASP A 62 -5.00 -9.93 -14.56
N ILE A 63 -5.44 -10.71 -13.57
CA ILE A 63 -4.73 -11.88 -13.04
C ILE A 63 -4.72 -13.05 -14.04
N ASN A 64 -5.58 -12.98 -15.05
CA ASN A 64 -5.82 -14.05 -16.01
C ASN A 64 -4.62 -14.34 -16.93
N SER A 65 -3.63 -13.44 -17.03
CA SER A 65 -2.45 -13.63 -17.89
C SER A 65 -1.19 -14.12 -17.17
N ILE A 66 -1.26 -14.41 -15.86
CA ILE A 66 -0.09 -14.82 -15.07
C ILE A 66 -0.03 -16.35 -15.02
N SER A 67 1.11 -16.93 -15.44
CA SER A 67 1.31 -18.38 -15.46
C SER A 67 1.10 -18.98 -14.06
N SER A 68 0.45 -20.15 -14.00
CA SER A 68 0.03 -20.76 -12.72
C SER A 68 1.20 -21.14 -11.80
N ASN A 69 2.41 -21.28 -12.33
CA ASN A 69 3.61 -21.60 -11.54
C ASN A 69 4.07 -20.42 -10.65
N ARG A 70 3.61 -19.18 -10.92
CA ARG A 70 3.89 -17.99 -10.09
C ARG A 70 2.90 -17.77 -8.94
N LYS A 71 1.93 -18.68 -8.76
CA LYS A 71 0.80 -18.47 -7.84
C LYS A 71 1.04 -18.99 -6.42
N ILE A 72 2.05 -19.83 -6.21
CA ILE A 72 2.27 -20.53 -4.95
C ILE A 72 3.67 -20.20 -4.44
N ILE A 73 3.74 -19.30 -3.47
CA ILE A 73 4.94 -19.13 -2.65
C ILE A 73 4.80 -20.11 -1.49
N ILE A 74 5.73 -21.05 -1.43
CA ILE A 74 5.75 -22.10 -0.43
C ILE A 74 6.39 -21.51 0.83
N CYS A 75 5.57 -21.07 1.78
CA CYS A 75 6.00 -20.77 3.15
C CYS A 75 6.13 -22.08 3.95
N GLU A 76 7.12 -22.91 3.61
CA GLU A 76 7.47 -24.09 4.40
C GLU A 76 8.61 -23.77 5.36
N ASP A 77 8.56 -24.36 6.56
CA ASP A 77 9.68 -24.32 7.49
C ASP A 77 10.77 -25.29 7.01
N PHE A 78 11.70 -24.78 6.20
CA PHE A 78 12.93 -25.50 5.89
C PHE A 78 14.04 -25.09 6.86
N THR A 79 14.91 -26.06 7.17
CA THR A 79 16.06 -25.89 8.06
C THR A 79 17.37 -25.61 7.30
N ASP A 80 17.33 -25.65 5.97
CA ASP A 80 18.47 -25.44 5.08
C ASP A 80 18.48 -24.00 4.52
N TYR A 81 18.92 -23.04 5.34
CA TYR A 81 19.10 -21.64 4.98
C TYR A 81 20.49 -21.15 5.39
N ASP A 82 21.06 -20.23 4.60
CA ASP A 82 22.37 -19.63 4.86
C ASP A 82 22.26 -18.45 5.85
N TYR A 83 21.18 -17.67 5.75
CA TYR A 83 20.95 -16.49 6.58
C TYR A 83 19.53 -16.41 7.13
N GLU A 84 19.41 -15.89 8.35
CA GLU A 84 18.15 -15.46 8.94
C GLU A 84 17.97 -13.97 8.70
N VAL A 85 16.80 -13.57 8.24
CA VAL A 85 16.53 -12.19 7.86
C VAL A 85 15.29 -11.70 8.57
N TYR A 86 15.40 -10.58 9.27
CA TYR A 86 14.26 -9.91 9.92
C TYR A 86 13.91 -8.67 9.12
N ALA A 87 12.66 -8.59 8.69
CA ALA A 87 12.13 -7.52 7.86
C ALA A 87 10.99 -6.83 8.61
N ASP A 88 11.04 -5.48 8.64
CA ASP A 88 10.04 -4.66 9.32
C ASP A 88 9.82 -3.35 8.53
N GLY A 89 8.56 -2.91 8.49
CA GLY A 89 8.12 -1.68 7.83
C GLY A 89 7.41 -0.76 8.81
N SER A 90 7.90 0.47 8.96
CA SER A 90 7.33 1.42 9.92
C SER A 90 6.79 2.68 9.26
N ARG A 91 5.83 3.31 9.94
CA ARG A 91 5.35 4.65 9.60
C ARG A 91 5.07 5.46 10.87
N ILE A 92 5.57 6.69 10.89
CA ILE A 92 5.25 7.69 11.91
C ILE A 92 4.96 9.04 11.25
N GLY A 93 3.70 9.47 11.29
CA GLY A 93 3.23 10.65 10.56
C GLY A 93 3.51 10.55 9.05
N ASP A 94 4.34 11.47 8.56
CA ASP A 94 4.81 11.54 7.17
C ASP A 94 6.15 10.83 6.93
N ASN A 95 6.73 10.20 7.95
CA ASN A 95 7.94 9.41 7.80
C ASN A 95 7.57 7.94 7.63
N VAL A 96 7.98 7.36 6.51
CA VAL A 96 7.78 5.94 6.19
C VAL A 96 9.15 5.37 5.89
N GLY A 97 9.41 4.14 6.31
CA GLY A 97 10.67 3.48 6.04
C GLY A 97 10.60 1.99 6.33
N PHE A 98 11.60 1.28 5.85
CA PHE A 98 11.72 -0.15 6.10
C PHE A 98 13.14 -0.51 6.51
N LEU A 99 13.24 -1.64 7.19
CA LEU A 99 14.42 -2.19 7.82
C LEU A 99 14.57 -3.65 7.39
N VAL A 100 15.79 -4.07 7.12
CA VAL A 100 16.15 -5.47 6.92
C VAL A 100 17.43 -5.79 7.68
N CYS A 101 17.38 -6.77 8.59
CA CYS A 101 18.51 -7.25 9.38
C CYS A 101 18.89 -8.66 8.96
N PHE A 102 20.15 -8.88 8.60
CA PHE A 102 20.71 -10.18 8.23
C PHE A 102 21.51 -10.76 9.39
N PHE A 103 21.26 -12.02 9.71
CA PHE A 103 21.96 -12.81 10.71
C PHE A 103 22.58 -14.03 10.07
N GLU A 104 23.81 -14.33 10.47
CA GLU A 104 24.52 -15.57 10.14
C GLU A 104 24.83 -16.28 11.46
N ARG A 105 24.33 -17.50 11.66
CA ARG A 105 24.55 -18.29 12.89
C ARG A 105 24.29 -17.48 14.16
N ASN A 106 23.16 -16.79 14.21
CA ASN A 106 22.73 -15.95 15.34
C ASN A 106 23.63 -14.71 15.62
N SER A 107 24.53 -14.35 14.69
CA SER A 107 25.34 -13.14 14.75
C SER A 107 24.84 -12.12 13.73
N LEU A 108 24.68 -10.87 14.15
CA LEU A 108 24.25 -9.79 13.26
C LEU A 108 25.33 -9.50 12.22
N LEU A 109 25.01 -9.73 10.95
CA LEU A 109 25.92 -9.50 9.82
C LEU A 109 25.79 -8.05 9.32
N ARG A 110 24.56 -7.63 8.99
CA ARG A 110 24.30 -6.34 8.39
C ARG A 110 22.87 -5.88 8.61
N VAL A 111 22.71 -4.57 8.71
CA VAL A 111 21.41 -3.91 8.80
C VAL A 111 21.28 -2.92 7.65
N PHE A 112 20.12 -2.93 6.99
CA PHE A 112 19.75 -1.97 5.96
C PHE A 112 18.52 -1.19 6.40
N CYS A 113 18.59 0.13 6.34
CA CYS A 113 17.48 1.02 6.67
C CYS A 113 17.26 1.98 5.52
N TYR A 114 16.03 2.04 5.00
CA TYR A 114 15.68 2.90 3.88
C TYR A 114 14.49 3.79 4.22
N LYS A 115 14.61 5.07 3.87
CA LYS A 115 13.50 6.02 3.95
C LYS A 115 12.68 5.93 2.66
N MET A 116 11.38 5.78 2.83
CA MET A 116 10.39 5.80 1.76
C MET A 116 9.71 7.17 1.68
N ASN A 117 8.94 7.36 0.61
CA ASN A 117 8.14 8.56 0.45
C ASN A 117 7.01 8.63 1.49
N SER A 118 6.64 9.84 1.89
CA SER A 118 5.65 10.11 2.95
C SER A 118 4.26 9.56 2.66
N PHE A 119 3.95 9.35 1.39
CA PHE A 119 2.68 8.81 0.96
C PHE A 119 2.62 7.28 0.94
N ASN A 120 3.73 6.58 1.15
CA ASN A 120 3.74 5.12 1.21
C ASN A 120 3.04 4.61 2.49
N SER A 121 2.33 3.50 2.39
CA SER A 121 1.68 2.85 3.52
C SER A 121 2.64 1.94 4.29
N VAL A 122 2.28 1.58 5.53
CA VAL A 122 3.01 0.57 6.31
C VAL A 122 3.11 -0.75 5.54
N LEU A 123 2.01 -1.19 4.92
CA LEU A 123 1.98 -2.42 4.12
C LEU A 123 3.00 -2.39 2.96
N GLN A 124 3.18 -1.24 2.32
CA GLN A 124 4.19 -1.10 1.25
C GLN A 124 5.61 -1.12 1.80
N ALA A 125 5.85 -0.54 2.97
CA ALA A 125 7.16 -0.60 3.62
C ALA A 125 7.51 -2.05 4.01
N GLU A 126 6.58 -2.78 4.60
CA GLU A 126 6.73 -4.20 4.95
C GLU A 126 7.05 -5.06 3.72
N LEU A 127 6.25 -4.92 2.66
CA LEU A 127 6.46 -5.65 1.41
C LEU A 127 7.77 -5.24 0.73
N ALA A 128 8.18 -3.97 0.83
CA ALA A 128 9.47 -3.50 0.32
C ALA A 128 10.65 -4.16 1.07
N ALA A 129 10.54 -4.33 2.39
CA ALA A 129 11.52 -5.03 3.21
C ALA A 129 11.70 -6.49 2.75
N ILE A 130 10.58 -7.20 2.56
CA ILE A 130 10.59 -8.58 2.08
C ILE A 130 11.19 -8.67 0.67
N ASN A 131 10.79 -7.76 -0.23
CA ASN A 131 11.32 -7.71 -1.59
C ASN A 131 12.82 -7.44 -1.62
N PHE A 132 13.30 -6.55 -0.76
CA PHE A 132 14.72 -6.25 -0.64
C PHE A 132 15.51 -7.48 -0.18
N ALA A 133 15.00 -8.19 0.84
CA ALA A 133 15.60 -9.44 1.30
C ALA A 133 15.69 -10.49 0.18
N ALA A 134 14.59 -10.67 -0.57
CA ALA A 134 14.52 -11.60 -1.68
C ALA A 134 15.51 -11.25 -2.81
N GLY A 135 15.55 -9.97 -3.23
CA GLY A 135 16.51 -9.49 -4.23
C GLY A 135 17.96 -9.66 -3.78
N TRP A 136 18.26 -9.39 -2.50
CA TRP A 136 19.60 -9.58 -1.94
C TRP A 136 20.06 -11.04 -2.00
N ALA A 137 19.14 -11.97 -1.74
CA ALA A 137 19.39 -13.41 -1.81
C ALA A 137 19.59 -13.89 -3.26
N LEU A 138 18.77 -13.39 -4.19
CA LEU A 138 18.84 -13.71 -5.61
C LEU A 138 20.16 -13.25 -6.24
N GLU A 139 20.63 -12.04 -5.91
CA GLU A 139 21.93 -11.51 -6.36
C GLU A 139 23.12 -12.37 -5.90
N ARG A 140 22.99 -13.02 -4.75
CA ARG A 140 24.06 -13.81 -4.12
C ARG A 140 23.90 -15.31 -4.33
N ASN A 141 22.78 -15.73 -4.90
CA ASN A 141 22.40 -17.13 -5.05
C ASN A 141 22.47 -17.91 -3.71
N VAL A 142 21.93 -17.31 -2.65
CA VAL A 142 21.89 -17.88 -1.29
C VAL A 142 20.44 -18.13 -0.86
N LYS A 143 20.25 -19.05 0.08
CA LYS A 143 18.94 -19.31 0.68
C LYS A 143 18.80 -18.49 1.95
N ILE A 144 17.68 -17.78 2.09
CA ILE A 144 17.40 -16.97 3.28
C ILE A 144 16.07 -17.39 3.90
N LYS A 145 15.97 -17.27 5.23
CA LYS A 145 14.72 -17.39 5.97
C LYS A 145 14.27 -16.00 6.43
N VAL A 146 13.19 -15.50 5.85
CA VAL A 146 12.65 -14.16 6.16
C VAL A 146 11.59 -14.25 7.26
N PHE A 147 11.77 -13.49 8.32
CA PHE A 147 10.83 -13.27 9.40
C PHE A 147 10.21 -11.87 9.27
N SER A 148 8.89 -11.81 9.30
CA SER A 148 8.11 -10.57 9.37
C SER A 148 6.93 -10.81 10.31
N ASP A 149 6.57 -9.81 11.10
CA ASP A 149 5.40 -9.81 11.98
C ASP A 149 4.13 -9.33 11.27
N SER A 150 4.26 -8.81 10.05
CA SER A 150 3.14 -8.35 9.24
C SER A 150 2.36 -9.49 8.61
N LYS A 151 1.34 -9.97 9.34
CA LYS A 151 0.38 -10.97 8.85
C LYS A 151 -0.27 -10.56 7.52
N SER A 152 -0.56 -9.28 7.33
CA SER A 152 -1.18 -8.77 6.10
C SER A 152 -0.24 -8.89 4.90
N SER A 153 1.06 -8.63 5.08
CA SER A 153 2.08 -8.84 4.05
C SER A 153 2.21 -10.32 3.69
N ILE A 154 2.26 -11.20 4.69
CA ILE A 154 2.37 -12.65 4.50
C ILE A 154 1.14 -13.18 3.73
N GLU A 155 -0.07 -12.77 4.12
CA GLU A 155 -1.30 -13.19 3.43
C GLU A 155 -1.38 -12.65 1.99
N ALA A 156 -0.92 -11.41 1.75
CA ALA A 156 -0.87 -10.84 0.41
C ALA A 156 0.06 -11.64 -0.53
N ILE A 157 1.23 -12.04 -0.02
CA ILE A 157 2.19 -12.87 -0.74
C ILE A 157 1.67 -14.31 -0.90
N ARG A 158 0.94 -14.85 0.07
CA ARG A 158 0.38 -16.21 -0.02
C ARG A 158 -0.83 -16.30 -0.96
N SER A 159 -1.55 -15.20 -1.16
CA SER A 159 -2.77 -15.20 -2.00
C SER A 159 -2.45 -15.55 -3.46
N PRO A 160 -3.11 -16.56 -4.06
CA PRO A 160 -2.93 -16.89 -5.48
C PRO A 160 -3.62 -15.88 -6.41
N LYS A 161 -4.52 -15.05 -5.88
CA LYS A 161 -5.25 -14.00 -6.62
C LYS A 161 -4.75 -12.63 -6.19
N VAL A 162 -3.62 -12.20 -6.76
CA VAL A 162 -3.01 -10.90 -6.45
C VAL A 162 -3.44 -9.85 -7.45
N LYS A 163 -4.19 -8.85 -7.00
CA LYS A 163 -4.66 -7.73 -7.85
C LYS A 163 -3.66 -6.57 -7.95
N PHE A 164 -2.61 -6.60 -7.13
CA PHE A 164 -1.67 -5.52 -6.88
C PHE A 164 -0.32 -5.80 -7.56
N ASN A 165 0.18 -4.86 -8.37
CA ASN A 165 1.42 -5.04 -9.11
C ASN A 165 2.65 -5.09 -8.20
N PHE A 166 2.65 -4.36 -7.10
CA PHE A 166 3.76 -4.32 -6.16
C PHE A 166 3.93 -5.68 -5.51
N VAL A 167 2.85 -6.27 -5.01
CA VAL A 167 2.86 -7.64 -4.49
C VAL A 167 3.34 -8.62 -5.56
N LEU A 168 2.89 -8.49 -6.82
CA LEU A 168 3.38 -9.33 -7.92
C LEU A 168 4.89 -9.16 -8.15
N SER A 169 5.41 -7.93 -8.11
CA SER A 169 6.84 -7.67 -8.26
C SER A 169 7.67 -8.28 -7.13
N VAL A 170 7.13 -8.31 -5.90
CA VAL A 170 7.76 -9.02 -4.78
C VAL A 170 7.79 -10.51 -5.03
N LYS A 171 6.69 -11.08 -5.56
CA LYS A 171 6.63 -12.51 -5.89
C LYS A 171 7.58 -12.92 -6.99
N ASP A 172 7.91 -12.04 -7.93
CA ASP A 172 8.86 -12.36 -9.00
C ASP A 172 10.29 -12.54 -8.46
N ASN A 173 10.60 -12.01 -7.27
CA ASN A 173 11.90 -12.13 -6.61
C ASN A 173 11.95 -13.22 -5.52
N LEU A 174 10.81 -13.78 -5.12
CA LEU A 174 10.66 -14.85 -4.12
C LEU A 174 10.69 -16.23 -4.78
#